data_AF-A0A3N5IKX1-F1
#
_entry.id   AF-A0A3N5IKX1-F1
#
_cell.length_a   1.000
_cell.length_b   1.000
_cell.length_c   1.000
_cell.angle_alpha   90.00
_cell.angle_beta   90.00
_cell.angle_gamma   90.00
#
_symmetry.space_group_name_H-M   'P 1'
#
loop_
_entity.id
_entity.type
_entity.pdbx_description
1 polymer ?
#
loop_
_entity_poly.entity_id
_entity_poly.type
_entity_poly.pdbx_seq_one_letter_code
_entity_poly.pdbx_strand_id
1 'polypeptide(L)'
;MWPFKSFVPSCPNSIPRKHPHSVVRILMILFFGWGLGHWTGCALAPSQSREQKATSLNRIILEKKPPSKESEIYYHLILGEMYSQGNQNWLAAGELEKALAVEPHDPSLMLESAQLYYKMMEIEKALDLIQKAIKQDPKSKEAFQLLGEIQI
;
A
#
# COMPACT_ATOMS: atom_id res chain seq x y z
N MET A 1 34.14 -1.57 -22.64
CA MET A 1 35.12 -2.30 -21.82
C MET A 1 34.74 -2.14 -20.36
N TRP A 2 33.96 -3.09 -19.81
CA TRP A 2 33.78 -3.31 -18.36
C TRP A 2 34.79 -4.38 -17.94
N PRO A 3 35.25 -4.48 -16.67
CA PRO A 3 34.53 -5.37 -15.75
C PRO A 3 34.65 -5.07 -14.23
N PHE A 4 33.62 -5.52 -13.47
CA PHE A 4 33.65 -6.27 -12.18
C PHE A 4 34.39 -5.64 -10.97
N LYS A 5 33.95 -5.68 -9.70
CA LYS A 5 32.98 -6.52 -8.99
C LYS A 5 32.83 -5.97 -7.55
N SER A 6 31.60 -6.04 -7.00
CA SER A 6 31.23 -6.43 -5.63
C SER A 6 32.17 -6.14 -4.45
N PHE A 7 31.69 -5.41 -3.44
CA PHE A 7 31.73 -5.88 -2.04
C PHE A 7 30.80 -5.05 -1.13
N VAL A 8 29.74 -5.67 -0.64
CA VAL A 8 29.02 -5.23 0.57
C VAL A 8 29.55 -6.10 1.71
N PRO A 9 30.08 -5.52 2.80
CA PRO A 9 30.08 -6.15 4.12
C PRO A 9 29.08 -5.38 4.99
N SER A 10 27.90 -5.94 5.29
CA SER A 10 27.66 -6.77 6.48
C SER A 10 28.12 -6.08 7.78
N CYS A 11 27.24 -5.29 8.39
CA CYS A 11 27.40 -4.92 9.80
C CYS A 11 27.27 -6.19 10.65
N PRO A 12 28.27 -6.55 11.47
CA PRO A 12 28.16 -7.69 12.36
C PRO A 12 27.29 -7.34 13.57
N ASN A 13 26.51 -8.34 13.94
CA ASN A 13 25.61 -8.43 15.07
C ASN A 13 26.38 -8.44 16.41
N SER A 14 25.76 -7.87 17.46
CA SER A 14 25.96 -8.21 18.89
C SER A 14 27.31 -7.79 19.53
N ILE A 15 27.49 -7.36 20.80
CA ILE A 15 26.86 -7.55 22.12
C ILE A 15 27.35 -6.35 23.04
N PRO A 16 27.24 -6.36 24.39
CA PRO A 16 26.22 -5.76 25.27
C PRO A 16 26.64 -4.49 26.06
N ARG A 17 25.62 -3.91 26.71
CA ARG A 17 25.59 -3.14 27.97
C ARG A 17 26.92 -3.07 28.76
N LYS A 18 27.37 -1.85 29.05
CA LYS A 18 27.87 -1.44 30.38
C LYS A 18 27.53 0.03 30.63
N HIS A 19 26.60 0.27 31.54
CA HIS A 19 26.45 1.59 32.17
C HIS A 19 27.70 1.88 33.00
N PRO A 20 28.29 3.09 32.94
CA PRO A 20 29.19 3.56 33.98
C PRO A 20 28.46 4.63 34.81
N HIS A 21 27.58 4.21 35.72
CA HIS A 21 27.27 5.01 36.91
C HIS A 21 28.16 4.55 38.05
N SER A 22 29.40 5.03 38.16
CA SER A 22 30.24 4.64 39.31
C SER A 22 31.51 5.47 39.56
N VAL A 23 31.60 6.74 39.13
CA VAL A 23 32.80 7.55 39.50
C VAL A 23 32.48 8.97 39.99
N VAL A 24 31.36 9.58 39.61
CA VAL A 24 31.08 10.99 39.97
C VAL A 24 30.30 11.15 41.30
N ARG A 25 29.94 10.05 41.97
CA ARG A 25 29.01 10.09 43.13
C ARG A 25 29.61 9.81 44.51
N ILE A 26 30.93 9.56 44.60
CA ILE A 26 31.61 9.17 45.86
C ILE A 26 32.21 10.38 46.61
N LEU A 27 32.19 11.59 46.04
CA LEU A 27 32.83 12.78 46.65
C LEU A 27 31.85 13.81 47.25
N MET A 28 30.59 13.45 47.52
CA MET A 28 29.62 14.29 48.23
C MET A 28 28.69 13.50 49.17
N ILE A 29 29.21 12.54 49.94
CA ILE A 29 28.43 11.84 50.98
C ILE A 29 29.25 11.73 52.27
N LEU A 30 29.75 12.86 52.78
CA LEU A 30 30.35 12.92 54.13
C LEU A 30 29.94 14.15 54.96
N PHE A 31 28.91 14.89 54.57
CA PHE A 31 28.32 15.94 55.40
C PHE A 31 26.83 16.06 55.08
N PHE A 32 26.00 16.29 56.11
CA PHE A 32 24.53 16.31 56.10
C PHE A 32 23.91 14.90 56.00
N GLY A 33 23.76 14.16 57.10
CA GLY A 33 23.08 14.59 58.32
C GLY A 33 21.65 14.07 58.26
N TRP A 34 21.37 13.00 59.00
CA TRP A 34 20.03 12.47 59.22
C TRP A 34 19.07 13.59 59.65
N GLY A 35 18.09 13.87 58.81
CA GLY A 35 16.92 14.68 59.11
C GLY A 35 15.71 14.03 58.47
N LEU A 36 14.80 13.56 59.32
CA LEU A 36 13.56 12.87 58.96
C LEU A 36 12.74 13.67 57.94
N GLY A 37 12.41 13.04 56.82
CA GLY A 37 11.46 13.54 55.84
C GLY A 37 10.82 12.36 55.14
N HIS A 38 9.56 12.07 55.50
CA HIS A 38 8.65 11.28 54.69
C HIS A 38 8.81 11.65 53.21
N TRP A 39 8.79 10.65 52.33
CA TRP A 39 8.11 10.66 51.03
C TRP A 39 8.29 9.27 50.40
N THR A 40 7.34 8.39 50.69
CA THR A 40 6.89 7.40 49.71
C THR A 40 6.39 8.17 48.49
N GLY A 41 7.29 8.48 47.57
CA GLY A 41 6.99 9.28 46.38
C GLY A 41 7.40 8.53 45.12
N CYS A 42 6.51 7.65 44.65
CA CYS A 42 6.61 7.00 43.35
C CYS A 42 6.64 8.07 42.25
N ALA A 43 7.65 8.08 41.39
CA ALA A 43 7.62 8.82 40.14
C ALA A 43 8.18 7.96 39.00
N LEU A 44 7.53 6.82 38.80
CA LEU A 44 7.40 6.24 37.47
C LEU A 44 6.59 7.26 36.65
N ALA A 45 7.26 8.22 36.04
CA ALA A 45 6.62 9.18 35.16
C ALA A 45 5.92 8.39 34.04
N PRO A 46 4.60 8.53 33.86
CA PRO A 46 3.86 7.60 33.03
C PRO A 46 4.17 7.86 31.56
N SER A 47 4.67 6.84 30.85
CA SER A 47 4.68 6.79 29.38
C SER A 47 3.27 6.85 28.76
N GLN A 48 2.23 6.92 29.61
CA GLN A 48 0.82 6.93 29.26
C GLN A 48 0.45 7.97 28.19
N SER A 49 1.03 9.17 28.17
CA SER A 49 0.56 10.20 27.22
C SER A 49 0.90 9.88 25.76
N ARG A 50 2.03 9.22 25.49
CA ARG A 50 2.41 8.78 24.14
C ARG A 50 1.69 7.49 23.74
N GLU A 51 1.49 6.57 24.68
CA GLU A 51 0.74 5.32 24.46
C GLU A 51 -0.77 5.56 24.28
N GLN A 52 -1.37 6.52 25.00
CA GLN A 52 -2.79 6.91 24.85
C GLN A 52 -3.06 7.60 23.51
N LYS A 53 -2.10 8.39 23.01
CA LYS A 53 -2.23 9.02 21.69
C LYS A 53 -2.08 8.00 20.58
N ALA A 54 -1.15 7.06 20.69
CA ALA A 54 -0.98 5.98 19.72
C ALA A 54 -2.21 5.06 19.67
N THR A 55 -2.80 4.72 20.82
CA THR A 55 -4.01 3.88 20.89
C THR A 55 -5.27 4.60 20.40
N SER A 56 -5.44 5.90 20.70
CA SER A 56 -6.57 6.68 20.18
C SER A 56 -6.45 6.94 18.67
N LEU A 57 -5.24 7.19 18.15
CA LEU A 57 -5.00 7.32 16.71
C LEU A 57 -5.24 5.98 15.99
N ASN A 58 -4.75 4.87 16.54
CA ASN A 58 -4.98 3.54 15.97
C ASN A 58 -6.46 3.17 15.94
N ARG A 59 -7.25 3.55 16.96
CA ARG A 59 -8.70 3.36 16.94
C ARG A 59 -9.35 4.12 15.77
N ILE A 60 -8.97 5.38 15.56
CA ILE A 60 -9.49 6.21 14.45
C ILE A 60 -9.08 5.63 13.08
N ILE A 61 -7.86 5.12 12.95
CA ILE A 61 -7.36 4.50 11.72
C ILE A 61 -8.10 3.18 11.43
N LEU A 62 -8.41 2.39 12.47
CA LEU A 62 -9.18 1.15 12.33
C LEU A 62 -10.69 1.40 12.14
N GLU A 63 -11.22 2.52 12.64
CA GLU A 63 -12.60 2.97 12.40
C GLU A 63 -12.82 3.41 10.96
N LYS A 64 -11.81 4.03 10.34
CA LYS A 64 -11.76 4.20 8.88
C LYS A 64 -11.49 2.85 8.24
N LYS A 65 -12.56 2.07 8.11
CA LYS A 65 -12.57 0.82 7.35
C LYS A 65 -11.82 1.05 6.03
N PRO A 66 -10.80 0.23 5.69
CA PRO A 66 -10.13 0.39 4.41
C PRO A 66 -11.18 0.33 3.30
N PRO A 67 -11.01 1.11 2.22
CA PRO A 67 -11.92 1.05 1.09
C PRO A 67 -12.10 -0.42 0.70
N SER A 68 -13.35 -0.85 0.48
CA SER A 68 -13.59 -2.19 -0.03
C SER A 68 -12.91 -2.31 -1.40
N LYS A 69 -12.46 -3.52 -1.74
CA LYS A 69 -11.87 -3.78 -3.07
C LYS A 69 -12.81 -3.31 -4.19
N GLU A 70 -14.11 -3.57 -4.01
CA GLU A 70 -15.17 -3.08 -4.90
C GLU A 70 -15.15 -1.56 -5.06
N SER A 71 -14.96 -0.80 -3.97
CA SER A 71 -14.91 0.67 -4.04
C SER A 71 -13.64 1.18 -4.72
N GLU A 72 -12.52 0.46 -4.60
CA GLU A 72 -11.26 0.77 -5.28
C GLU A 72 -11.39 0.52 -6.79
N ILE A 73 -11.95 -0.63 -7.19
CA ILE A 73 -12.25 -0.94 -8.59
C ILE A 73 -13.18 0.11 -9.18
N TYR A 74 -14.29 0.40 -8.51
CA TYR A 74 -15.28 1.38 -8.98
C TYR A 74 -14.69 2.78 -9.14
N TYR A 75 -13.80 3.19 -8.23
CA TYR A 75 -13.08 4.46 -8.35
C TYR A 75 -12.23 4.52 -9.63
N HIS A 76 -11.45 3.47 -9.91
CA HIS A 76 -10.63 3.39 -11.12
C HIS A 76 -11.46 3.28 -12.40
N LEU A 77 -12.59 2.60 -12.37
CA LEU A 77 -13.53 2.54 -13.49
C LEU A 77 -14.08 3.92 -13.86
N ILE A 78 -14.57 4.67 -12.87
CA ILE A 78 -15.08 6.03 -13.12
C ILE A 78 -13.98 6.91 -13.69
N LEU A 79 -12.78 6.88 -13.11
CA LEU A 79 -11.66 7.67 -13.64
C LEU A 79 -11.31 7.26 -15.07
N GLY A 80 -11.26 5.96 -15.36
CA GLY A 80 -11.04 5.43 -16.70
C GLY A 80 -12.07 5.97 -17.70
N GLU A 81 -13.34 5.94 -17.34
CA GLU A 81 -14.43 6.47 -18.16
C GLU A 81 -14.27 7.99 -18.38
N MET A 82 -14.01 8.76 -17.32
CA MET A 82 -13.82 10.21 -17.42
C MET A 82 -12.64 10.56 -18.35
N TYR A 83 -11.53 9.84 -18.25
CA TYR A 83 -10.39 10.04 -19.14
C TYR A 83 -10.72 9.63 -20.59
N SER A 84 -11.47 8.55 -20.80
CA SER A 84 -11.89 8.12 -22.14
C SER A 84 -12.82 9.14 -22.80
N GLN A 85 -13.78 9.69 -22.05
CA GLN A 85 -14.65 10.78 -22.53
C GLN A 85 -13.84 12.05 -22.88
N GLY A 86 -12.74 12.28 -22.15
CA GLY A 86 -11.78 13.35 -22.42
C GLY A 86 -10.79 13.06 -23.57
N ASN A 87 -10.98 11.99 -24.36
CA ASN A 87 -10.05 11.49 -25.38
C ASN A 87 -8.63 11.16 -24.87
N GLN A 88 -8.45 11.04 -23.56
CA GLN A 88 -7.18 10.71 -22.91
C GLN A 88 -7.08 9.19 -22.72
N ASN A 89 -7.17 8.44 -23.82
CA ASN A 89 -7.31 6.98 -23.78
C ASN A 89 -6.13 6.26 -23.09
N TRP A 90 -4.91 6.81 -23.18
CA TRP A 90 -3.74 6.26 -22.48
C TRP A 90 -3.86 6.34 -20.95
N LEU A 91 -4.41 7.44 -20.42
CA LEU A 91 -4.66 7.59 -18.99
C LEU A 91 -5.81 6.69 -18.54
N ALA A 92 -6.85 6.58 -19.38
CA ALA A 92 -7.95 5.66 -19.13
C ALA A 92 -7.46 4.20 -19.03
N ALA A 93 -6.52 3.79 -19.91
CA ALA A 93 -5.97 2.44 -19.90
C ALA A 93 -5.18 2.18 -18.62
N GLY A 94 -4.39 3.16 -18.17
CA GLY A 94 -3.67 3.06 -16.91
C GLY A 94 -4.57 2.95 -15.67
N GLU A 95 -5.76 3.56 -15.67
CA GLU A 95 -6.73 3.38 -14.58
C GLU A 95 -7.41 2.01 -14.65
N LEU A 96 -7.79 1.53 -15.83
CA LEU A 96 -8.35 0.18 -16.01
C LEU A 96 -7.33 -0.93 -15.65
N GLU A 97 -6.05 -0.73 -15.92
CA GLU A 97 -4.99 -1.64 -15.48
C GLU A 97 -4.91 -1.75 -13.95
N LYS A 98 -5.13 -0.64 -13.22
CA LYS A 98 -5.21 -0.67 -11.75
C LYS A 98 -6.44 -1.42 -11.27
N ALA A 99 -7.60 -1.22 -11.92
CA ALA A 99 -8.82 -1.97 -11.61
C ALA A 99 -8.60 -3.49 -11.81
N LEU A 100 -7.99 -3.89 -12.93
CA LEU A 100 -7.63 -5.27 -13.22
C LEU A 100 -6.54 -5.82 -12.28
N ALA A 101 -5.68 -4.98 -11.72
CA ALA A 101 -4.72 -5.43 -10.71
C ALA A 101 -5.39 -5.84 -9.39
N VAL A 102 -6.53 -5.23 -9.06
CA VAL A 102 -7.35 -5.61 -7.89
C VAL A 102 -8.13 -6.90 -8.17
N GLU A 103 -8.78 -6.98 -9.33
CA GLU A 103 -9.54 -8.16 -9.79
C GLU A 103 -9.15 -8.60 -11.21
N PRO A 104 -8.12 -9.46 -11.33
CA PRO A 104 -7.56 -9.84 -12.65
C PRO A 104 -8.39 -10.88 -13.40
N HIS A 105 -9.50 -11.35 -12.82
CA HIS A 105 -10.34 -12.40 -13.41
C HIS A 105 -11.75 -11.92 -13.74
N ASP A 106 -12.05 -10.63 -13.54
CA ASP A 106 -13.36 -10.09 -13.88
C ASP A 106 -13.49 -9.93 -15.41
N PRO A 107 -14.37 -10.70 -16.08
CA PRO A 107 -14.58 -10.56 -17.52
C PRO A 107 -15.11 -9.17 -17.90
N SER A 108 -15.87 -8.50 -17.03
CA SER A 108 -16.39 -7.16 -17.31
C SER A 108 -15.26 -6.13 -17.41
N LEU A 109 -14.32 -6.13 -16.46
CA LEU A 109 -13.13 -5.27 -16.53
C LEU A 109 -12.25 -5.56 -17.75
N MET A 110 -12.13 -6.84 -18.13
CA MET A 110 -11.38 -7.23 -19.34
C MET A 110 -12.02 -6.67 -20.61
N LEU A 111 -13.35 -6.69 -20.70
CA LEU A 111 -14.09 -6.16 -21.86
C LEU A 111 -14.02 -4.64 -21.94
N GLU A 112 -14.17 -3.93 -20.81
CA GLU A 112 -13.99 -2.47 -20.79
C GLU A 112 -12.57 -2.08 -21.23
N SER A 113 -11.56 -2.78 -20.73
CA SER A 113 -10.17 -2.58 -21.14
C SER A 113 -9.96 -2.88 -22.62
N ALA A 114 -10.54 -3.98 -23.13
CA ALA A 114 -10.46 -4.33 -24.55
C ALA A 114 -11.10 -3.28 -25.44
N GLN A 115 -12.27 -2.75 -25.07
CA GLN A 115 -12.95 -1.72 -25.83
C GLN A 115 -12.14 -0.42 -25.87
N LEU A 116 -11.44 -0.09 -24.79
CA LEU A 116 -10.54 1.04 -24.76
C LEU A 116 -9.31 0.82 -25.64
N TYR A 117 -8.67 -0.35 -25.60
CA TYR A 117 -7.56 -0.66 -26.51
C TYR A 117 -8.00 -0.68 -27.97
N TYR A 118 -9.22 -1.10 -28.26
CA TYR A 118 -9.81 -1.00 -29.58
C TYR A 118 -9.92 0.46 -30.04
N LYS A 119 -10.42 1.37 -29.20
CA LYS A 119 -10.44 2.83 -29.46
C LYS A 119 -9.04 3.41 -29.68
N MET A 120 -8.01 2.80 -29.12
CA MET A 120 -6.61 3.19 -29.27
C MET A 120 -5.93 2.57 -30.51
N MET A 121 -6.67 1.81 -31.32
CA MET A 121 -6.15 1.03 -32.46
C MET A 121 -5.15 -0.08 -32.06
N GLU A 122 -5.11 -0.45 -30.78
CA GLU A 122 -4.28 -1.53 -30.24
C GLU A 122 -5.03 -2.88 -30.34
N ILE A 123 -5.30 -3.28 -31.59
CA ILE A 123 -6.21 -4.40 -31.91
C ILE A 123 -5.77 -5.73 -31.29
N GLU A 124 -4.47 -6.01 -31.30
CA GLU A 124 -3.91 -7.27 -30.78
C GLU A 124 -4.19 -7.44 -29.28
N LYS A 125 -4.03 -6.37 -28.50
CA LYS A 125 -4.30 -6.37 -27.05
C LYS A 125 -5.80 -6.50 -26.77
N ALA A 126 -6.63 -5.79 -27.54
CA ALA A 126 -8.07 -5.90 -27.42
C ALA A 126 -8.53 -7.35 -27.65
N LEU A 127 -8.04 -8.00 -28.71
CA LEU A 127 -8.37 -9.40 -29.01
C LEU A 127 -7.92 -10.37 -27.92
N ASP A 128 -6.71 -10.21 -27.38
CA ASP A 128 -6.21 -11.07 -26.29
C ASP A 128 -7.11 -10.96 -25.04
N LEU A 129 -7.49 -9.73 -24.67
CA LEU A 129 -8.40 -9.49 -23.54
C LEU A 129 -9.80 -10.06 -23.79
N ILE A 130 -10.36 -9.88 -24.98
CA ILE A 130 -11.66 -10.46 -25.34
C ILE A 130 -11.62 -11.99 -25.28
N GLN A 131 -10.56 -12.62 -25.79
CA GLN A 131 -10.40 -14.06 -25.71
C GLN A 131 -10.29 -14.55 -24.26
N LYS A 132 -9.61 -13.81 -23.39
CA LYS A 132 -9.56 -14.09 -21.95
C LYS A 132 -10.93 -13.94 -21.31
N ALA A 133 -11.67 -12.88 -21.64
CA ALA A 133 -13.02 -12.65 -21.14
C ALA A 133 -13.97 -13.78 -21.56
N ILE A 134 -13.94 -14.23 -22.82
CA ILE A 134 -14.76 -15.36 -23.31
C ILE A 134 -14.41 -16.67 -22.59
N LYS A 135 -13.14 -16.88 -22.22
CA LYS A 135 -12.74 -18.06 -21.44
C LYS A 135 -13.32 -18.03 -20.03
N GLN A 136 -13.45 -16.85 -19.42
CA GLN A 136 -14.04 -16.69 -18.08
C GLN A 136 -15.58 -16.75 -18.13
N ASP A 137 -16.19 -16.05 -19.07
CA ASP A 137 -17.62 -16.09 -19.34
C ASP A 137 -17.91 -16.46 -20.81
N PRO A 138 -18.10 -17.75 -21.11
CA PRO A 138 -18.42 -18.24 -22.45
C PRO A 138 -19.80 -17.81 -22.97
N LYS A 139 -20.65 -17.19 -22.13
CA LYS A 139 -22.00 -16.74 -22.51
C LYS A 139 -22.10 -15.23 -22.64
N SER A 140 -20.99 -14.51 -22.47
CA SER A 140 -20.96 -13.05 -22.60
C SER A 140 -21.30 -12.62 -24.03
N LYS A 141 -22.49 -12.05 -24.22
CA LYS A 141 -22.93 -11.49 -25.50
C LYS A 141 -22.04 -10.32 -25.92
N GLU A 142 -21.66 -9.50 -24.95
CA GLU A 142 -20.81 -8.31 -25.15
C GLU A 142 -19.45 -8.70 -25.70
N ALA A 143 -18.84 -9.77 -25.18
CA ALA A 143 -17.56 -10.25 -25.67
C ALA A 143 -17.61 -10.68 -27.15
N PHE A 144 -18.67 -11.39 -27.56
CA PHE A 144 -18.84 -11.78 -28.96
C PHE A 144 -19.20 -10.60 -29.88
N GLN A 145 -19.94 -9.60 -29.37
CA GLN A 145 -20.21 -8.38 -30.11
C GLN A 145 -18.91 -7.62 -30.41
N LEU A 146 -18.10 -7.38 -29.38
CA LEU A 146 -16.82 -6.69 -29.54
C LEU A 146 -15.84 -7.48 -30.41
N LEU A 147 -15.83 -8.80 -30.32
CA LEU A 147 -15.06 -9.66 -31.22
C LEU A 147 -15.50 -9.49 -32.68
N GLY A 148 -16.81 -9.44 -32.92
CA GLY A 148 -17.37 -9.20 -34.24
C GLY A 148 -16.98 -7.84 -34.79
N GLU A 149 -17.07 -6.78 -33.99
CA GLU A 149 -16.67 -5.42 -34.39
C GLU A 149 -15.21 -5.32 -34.83
N ILE A 150 -14.31 -6.09 -34.21
CA ILE A 150 -12.88 -6.07 -34.54
C ILE A 150 -12.55 -6.86 -35.82
N GLN A 151 -13.33 -7.88 -36.15
CA GLN A 151 -13.04 -8.82 -37.26
C GLN A 151 -13.67 -8.41 -38.60
N ILE A 152 -14.43 -7.33 -38.64
CA ILE A 152 -15.09 -6.79 -39.84
C ILE A 152 -14.19 -5.78 -40.54
#